data_AF-A0A7Y5NUT0-F1
#
_entry.id   AF-A0A7Y5NUT0-F1
#
_cell.length_a   1.000
_cell.length_b   1.000
_cell.length_c   1.000
_cell.angle_alpha   90.00
_cell.angle_beta   90.00
_cell.angle_gamma   90.00
#
_symmetry.space_group_name_H-M   'P 1'
#
loop_
_entity.id
_entity.type
_entity.pdbx_description
1 polymer ?
#
loop_
_entity_poly.entity_id
_entity_poly.type
_entity_poly.pdbx_seq_one_letter_code
_entity_poly.pdbx_strand_id
1 'polypeptide(L)'
;MGKVALAGVWVLLLSGCASGIIGTQEWFDQHSYGKQALAKKASFDLSCPAADLEFVCIGNDCTSAGATGCDKKASYVFVENKWVMNSDSQPAK
;
A
#
# COMPACT_ATOMS: atom_id res chain seq x y z
N MET A 1 53.07 1.61 13.15
CA MET A 1 53.31 1.27 11.73
C MET A 1 52.58 -0.04 11.47
N GLY A 2 51.30 -0.01 11.08
CA GLY A 2 50.84 -0.20 9.69
C GLY A 2 50.65 -1.70 9.40
N LYS A 3 49.51 -2.24 8.98
CA LYS A 3 48.48 -1.76 8.06
C LYS A 3 47.14 -2.47 8.36
N VAL A 4 46.05 -1.72 8.28
CA VAL A 4 44.67 -2.23 8.23
C VAL A 4 44.39 -2.63 6.79
N ALA A 5 43.89 -3.85 6.56
CA ALA A 5 43.35 -4.28 5.27
C ALA A 5 41.92 -4.76 5.48
N LEU A 6 40.99 -3.80 5.57
CA LEU A 6 39.56 -4.08 5.49
C LEU A 6 39.22 -4.21 4.00
N ALA A 7 39.06 -5.45 3.55
CA ALA A 7 38.52 -5.77 2.23
C ALA A 7 37.05 -5.31 2.21
N GLY A 8 36.81 -4.13 1.63
CA GLY A 8 35.48 -3.57 1.46
C GLY A 8 34.68 -4.39 0.45
N VAL A 9 33.73 -5.19 0.95
CA VAL A 9 32.70 -5.83 0.13
C VAL A 9 31.75 -4.73 -0.35
N TRP A 10 32.02 -4.21 -1.54
CA TRP A 10 31.09 -3.35 -2.28
C TRP A 10 29.93 -4.23 -2.77
N VAL A 11 28.86 -4.30 -1.99
CA VAL A 11 27.57 -4.84 -2.45
C VAL A 11 26.97 -3.81 -3.40
N LEU A 12 27.09 -4.08 -4.70
CA LEU A 12 26.39 -3.36 -5.75
C LEU A 12 24.89 -3.60 -5.58
N LEU A 13 24.20 -2.65 -4.93
CA LEU A 13 22.74 -2.54 -4.90
C LEU A 13 22.26 -2.31 -6.33
N LEU A 14 21.86 -3.39 -7.00
CA LEU A 14 21.15 -3.35 -8.26
C LEU A 14 19.83 -2.61 -8.05
N SER A 15 19.83 -1.32 -8.40
CA SER A 15 18.64 -0.49 -8.55
C SER A 15 17.89 -0.92 -9.81
N GLY A 16 17.32 -2.12 -9.78
CA GLY A 16 16.29 -2.51 -10.72
C GLY A 16 15.06 -1.66 -10.45
N CYS A 17 14.63 -0.86 -11.44
CA CYS A 17 13.30 -0.26 -11.42
C CYS A 17 12.29 -1.40 -11.49
N ALA A 18 11.88 -1.94 -10.33
CA ALA A 18 10.83 -2.94 -10.23
C ALA A 18 9.55 -2.29 -10.75
N SER A 19 9.28 -2.49 -12.05
CA SER A 19 8.01 -2.15 -12.65
C SER A 19 7.01 -3.17 -12.10
N GLY A 20 6.48 -2.87 -10.91
CA GLY A 20 5.58 -3.76 -10.20
C GLY A 20 4.32 -3.99 -11.03
N ILE A 21 3.97 -5.26 -11.24
CA ILE A 21 2.71 -5.64 -11.90
C ILE A 21 1.56 -5.11 -11.04
N ILE A 22 0.64 -4.36 -11.66
CA ILE A 22 -0.57 -3.86 -11.00
C ILE A 22 -1.32 -5.04 -10.38
N GLY A 23 -1.66 -4.93 -9.09
CA GLY A 23 -2.36 -5.97 -8.35
C GLY A 23 -1.47 -6.90 -7.52
N THR A 24 -0.15 -6.77 -7.52
CA THR A 24 0.68 -7.49 -6.51
C THR A 24 0.73 -6.74 -5.18
N GLN A 25 1.08 -7.45 -4.10
CA GLN A 25 1.32 -6.85 -2.79
C GLN A 25 2.44 -5.79 -2.85
N GLU A 26 3.54 -6.08 -3.55
CA GLU A 26 4.64 -5.14 -3.74
C GLU A 26 4.20 -3.88 -4.49
N TRP A 27 3.40 -4.03 -5.54
CA TRP A 27 2.81 -2.90 -6.25
C TRP A 27 1.97 -2.03 -5.31
N PHE A 28 1.13 -2.66 -4.51
CA PHE A 28 0.25 -1.99 -3.55
C PHE A 28 1.04 -1.22 -2.50
N ASP A 29 2.08 -1.81 -1.91
CA ASP A 29 2.83 -1.19 -0.83
C ASP A 29 3.83 -0.12 -1.30
N GLN A 30 4.45 -0.28 -2.47
CA GLN A 30 5.57 0.57 -2.90
C GLN A 30 5.16 1.76 -3.77
N HIS A 31 4.00 1.71 -4.44
CA HIS A 31 3.63 2.75 -5.39
C HIS A 31 2.69 3.80 -4.81
N SER A 32 2.85 5.05 -5.24
CA SER A 32 2.06 6.19 -4.78
C SER A 32 0.56 6.08 -5.09
N TYR A 33 0.20 5.37 -6.16
CA TYR A 33 -1.18 5.07 -6.54
C TYR A 33 -1.76 3.81 -5.89
N GLY A 34 -0.94 3.01 -5.18
CA GLY A 34 -1.38 1.84 -4.43
C GLY A 34 -1.96 2.23 -3.07
N LYS A 35 -1.37 1.71 -1.99
CA LYS A 35 -1.76 1.92 -0.60
C LYS A 35 -1.76 3.39 -0.20
N GLN A 36 -0.82 4.20 -0.70
CA GLN A 36 -0.77 5.63 -0.36
C GLN A 36 -1.97 6.41 -0.90
N ALA A 37 -2.38 6.16 -2.15
CA ALA A 37 -3.57 6.79 -2.72
C ALA A 37 -4.86 6.27 -2.05
N LEU A 38 -4.92 4.96 -1.77
CA LEU A 38 -6.03 4.37 -1.03
C LEU A 38 -6.16 5.01 0.36
N ALA A 39 -5.04 5.19 1.08
CA ALA A 39 -5.05 5.79 2.41
C ALA A 39 -5.61 7.21 2.43
N LYS A 40 -5.28 8.03 1.43
CA LYS A 40 -5.85 9.38 1.28
C LYS A 40 -7.34 9.37 0.99
N LYS A 41 -7.80 8.42 0.16
CA LYS A 41 -9.21 8.29 -0.19
C LYS A 41 -10.03 7.77 0.98
N ALA A 42 -9.57 6.69 1.60
CA ALA A 42 -10.23 6.07 2.74
C ALA A 42 -10.25 6.96 3.98
N SER A 43 -9.21 7.78 4.21
CA SER A 43 -9.21 8.72 5.34
C SER A 43 -10.30 9.77 5.21
N PHE A 44 -10.50 10.30 4.01
CA PHE A 44 -11.59 11.23 3.72
C PHE A 44 -12.94 10.54 3.85
N ASP A 45 -13.13 9.42 3.16
CA ASP A 45 -14.41 8.73 3.07
C ASP A 45 -14.89 8.20 4.43
N LEU A 46 -13.98 7.68 5.26
CA LEU A 46 -14.31 7.17 6.60
C LEU A 46 -14.24 8.25 7.68
N SER A 47 -13.77 9.46 7.34
CA SER A 47 -13.45 10.51 8.32
C SER A 47 -12.54 9.98 9.44
N CYS A 48 -11.49 9.28 9.04
CA CYS A 48 -10.55 8.58 9.92
C CYS A 48 -9.12 8.97 9.55
N PRO A 49 -8.21 9.29 10.48
CA PRO A 49 -6.82 9.57 10.15
C PRO A 49 -6.17 8.40 9.40
N ALA A 50 -5.41 8.70 8.35
CA ALA A 50 -4.79 7.66 7.53
C ALA A 50 -3.84 6.73 8.31
N ALA A 51 -3.28 7.21 9.43
CA ALA A 51 -2.43 6.43 10.33
C ALA A 51 -3.20 5.39 11.16
N ASP A 52 -4.51 5.60 11.34
CA ASP A 52 -5.40 4.72 12.11
C ASP A 52 -6.18 3.76 11.20
N LEU A 53 -5.87 3.75 9.90
CA LEU A 53 -6.47 2.86 8.91
C LEU A 53 -5.59 1.64 8.66
N GLU A 54 -6.20 0.48 8.72
CA GLU A 54 -5.62 -0.79 8.31
C GLU A 54 -6.15 -1.18 6.92
N PHE A 55 -5.28 -1.76 6.09
CA PHE A 55 -5.62 -2.15 4.72
C PHE A 55 -5.33 -3.63 4.48
N VAL A 56 -6.27 -4.33 3.84
CA VAL A 56 -6.15 -5.76 3.51
C VAL A 56 -6.56 -5.96 2.06
N CYS A 57 -5.72 -6.60 1.25
CA CYS A 57 -6.08 -6.96 -0.12
C CYS A 57 -7.22 -8.01 -0.12
N ILE A 58 -8.18 -7.85 -1.02
CA ILE A 58 -9.34 -8.72 -1.14
C ILE A 58 -9.17 -9.59 -2.39
N GLY A 59 -9.12 -10.91 -2.19
CA GLY A 59 -8.96 -11.87 -3.29
C GLY A 59 -7.50 -12.30 -3.49
N ASN A 60 -7.16 -12.65 -4.73
CA ASN A 60 -5.82 -13.14 -5.10
C ASN A 60 -4.87 -12.01 -5.54
N ASP A 61 -5.38 -10.79 -5.65
CA ASP A 61 -4.63 -9.61 -6.04
C ASP A 61 -5.06 -8.40 -5.19
N CYS A 62 -4.25 -7.35 -5.24
CA CYS A 62 -4.42 -6.11 -4.51
C CYS A 62 -5.09 -5.01 -5.34
N THR A 63 -5.80 -5.33 -6.43
CA THR A 63 -6.66 -4.34 -7.11
C THR A 63 -7.96 -4.10 -6.35
N SER A 64 -8.29 -4.96 -5.38
CA SER A 64 -9.35 -4.73 -4.41
C SER A 64 -8.76 -4.72 -3.00
N ALA A 65 -9.20 -3.79 -2.16
CA ALA A 65 -8.70 -3.67 -0.79
C ALA A 65 -9.79 -3.22 0.17
N GLY A 66 -9.84 -3.85 1.35
CA GLY A 66 -10.61 -3.39 2.49
C GLY A 66 -9.82 -2.35 3.27
N ALA A 67 -10.50 -1.34 3.79
CA ALA A 67 -9.97 -0.41 4.77
C ALA A 67 -10.83 -0.46 6.02
N THR A 68 -10.19 -0.54 7.19
CA THR A 68 -10.85 -0.58 8.50
C THR A 68 -10.17 0.42 9.44
N GLY A 69 -10.96 1.16 10.21
CA GLY A 69 -10.46 2.07 11.23
C GLY A 69 -11.57 3.00 11.72
N CYS A 70 -11.38 3.58 12.90
CA CYS A 70 -12.36 4.47 13.52
C CYS A 70 -13.80 3.89 13.55
N ASP A 71 -13.92 2.62 13.93
CA ASP A 71 -15.18 1.86 14.00
C ASP A 71 -15.95 1.74 12.67
N LYS A 72 -15.28 2.00 11.55
CA LYS A 72 -15.85 1.91 10.21
C LYS A 72 -15.02 0.99 9.32
N LYS A 73 -15.68 0.46 8.30
CA LYS A 73 -15.02 -0.30 7.24
C LYS A 73 -15.64 0.00 5.88
N ALA A 74 -14.83 -0.09 4.84
CA ALA A 74 -15.25 -0.02 3.45
C ALA A 74 -14.35 -0.88 2.58
N SER A 75 -14.88 -1.31 1.42
CA SER A 75 -14.09 -1.95 0.37
C SER A 75 -13.87 -0.97 -0.78
N TYR A 76 -12.73 -1.09 -1.45
CA TYR A 76 -12.34 -0.25 -2.58
C TYR A 76 -11.83 -1.12 -3.72
N VAL A 77 -12.07 -0.67 -4.94
CA VAL A 77 -11.57 -1.28 -6.18
C VAL A 77 -10.75 -0.25 -6.94
N PHE A 78 -9.63 -0.70 -7.49
CA PHE A 78 -8.73 0.10 -8.29
C PHE A 78 -9.16 0.05 -9.76
N VAL A 79 -9.63 1.18 -10.29
CA VAL A 79 -10.13 1.35 -11.66
C VAL A 79 -9.49 2.58 -12.28
N GLU A 80 -8.94 2.46 -13.50
CA GLU A 80 -8.34 3.59 -14.24
C GLU A 80 -7.36 4.45 -13.42
N ASN A 81 -6.45 3.79 -12.68
CA ASN A 81 -5.46 4.42 -11.80
C ASN A 81 -6.02 5.15 -10.57
N LYS A 82 -7.24 4.81 -10.13
CA LYS A 82 -7.90 5.45 -8.98
C LYS A 82 -8.61 4.42 -8.11
N TRP A 83 -8.69 4.71 -6.82
CA TRP A 83 -9.49 3.93 -5.87
C TRP A 83 -10.91 4.45 -5.81
N VAL A 84 -11.87 3.55 -6.03
CA VAL A 84 -13.30 3.81 -5.95
C VAL A 84 -13.88 2.94 -4.84
N MET A 85 -14.67 3.53 -3.96
CA MET A 85 -15.37 2.79 -2.92
C MET A 85 -16.41 1.86 -3.56
N ASN A 86 -16.35 0.57 -3.23
CA ASN A 86 -17.19 -0.48 -3.80
C ASN A 86 -18.39 -0.85 -2.88
N SER A 87 -18.52 -0.20 -1.73
CA SER A 87 -19.61 -0.40 -0.76
C SER A 87 -19.79 0.84 0.12
N ASP A 88 -21.02 1.30 0.36
CA ASP A 88 -21.28 2.35 1.37
C ASP A 88 -20.64 1.98 2.72
N SER A 89 -19.97 2.93 3.37
CA SER A 89 -19.25 2.70 4.64
C SER A 89 -20.17 2.01 5.66
N GLN A 90 -19.79 0.82 6.12
CA GLN A 90 -20.55 0.07 7.12
C GLN A 90 -19.90 0.20 8.49
N PRO A 91 -20.67 0.08 9.59
CA PRO A 91 -20.11 -0.10 10.92
C PRO A 91 -19.17 -1.31 10.95
N ALA A 92 -18.00 -1.17 11.58
CA ALA A 92 -17.21 -2.33 11.96
C ALA A 92 -18.00 -3.12 13.03
N LYS A 93 -18.08 -4.44 12.88
CA LYS A 93 -18.82 -5.32 13.80
C LYS A 93 -17.84 -5.89 14.81
#